data_AF-A0A975QYW1-F1
#
_entry.id   AF-A0A975QYW1-F1
#
_cell.length_a   1.000
_cell.length_b   1.000
_cell.length_c   1.000
_cell.angle_alpha   90.00
_cell.angle_beta   90.00
_cell.angle_gamma   90.00
#
_symmetry.space_group_name_H-M   'P 1'
#
loop_
_entity.id
_entity.type
_entity.pdbx_description
1 polymer ?
#
loop_
_entity_poly.entity_id
_entity_poly.type
_entity_poly.pdbx_seq_one_letter_code
_entity_poly.pdbx_strand_id
1 'polypeptide(L)'
;MIKKIATILILSLVPFIPGAILAYIAGESRYLEIFLVIFALFELLALNIRFSRHDRKNMKRKGTFKRDKNNVQDQEYMHIQRVLIASALTNFVLSVLVFMIFS
;
A
#
# COMPACT_ATOMS: atom_id res chain seq x y z
N MET A 1 2.94 10.78 15.78
CA MET A 1 3.78 9.71 15.22
C MET A 1 3.12 8.33 15.38
N ILE A 2 2.64 8.00 16.59
CA ILE A 2 1.93 6.75 16.92
C ILE A 2 0.75 6.44 15.98
N LYS A 3 -0.13 7.41 15.71
CA LYS A 3 -1.27 7.23 14.78
C LYS A 3 -0.85 6.79 13.37
N LYS A 4 0.32 7.24 12.88
CA LYS A 4 0.81 6.94 11.52
C LYS A 4 1.30 5.50 11.40
N ILE A 5 2.01 5.03 12.43
CA ILE A 5 2.50 3.66 12.53
C ILE A 5 1.31 2.70 12.66
N ALA A 6 0.30 3.07 13.46
CA ALA A 6 -0.92 2.29 13.59
C ALA A 6 -1.68 2.12 12.27
N THR A 7 -1.79 3.17 11.44
CA THR A 7 -2.46 3.06 10.13
C THR A 7 -1.71 2.12 9.18
N ILE A 8 -0.37 2.17 9.15
CA ILE A 8 0.44 1.25 8.35
C ILE A 8 0.24 -0.18 8.84
N LEU A 9 0.33 -0.41 10.15
CA LEU A 9 0.12 -1.74 10.75
C LEU A 9 -1.26 -2.31 10.41
N ILE A 10 -2.32 -1.50 10.49
CA ILE A 10 -3.68 -1.94 10.13
C ILE A 10 -3.76 -2.31 8.65
N LEU A 11 -3.25 -1.46 7.75
CA LEU A 11 -3.26 -1.74 6.31
C LEU A 11 -2.45 -2.99 5.94
N SER A 12 -1.38 -3.28 6.67
CA SER A 12 -0.58 -4.51 6.49
C SER A 12 -1.20 -5.75 7.15
N LEU A 13 -2.00 -5.59 8.21
CA LEU A 13 -2.73 -6.69 8.88
C LEU A 13 -3.99 -7.12 8.11
N VAL A 14 -4.65 -6.18 7.43
CA VAL A 14 -5.86 -6.44 6.63
C VAL A 14 -5.68 -7.54 5.58
N PRO A 15 -4.59 -7.58 4.79
CA PRO A 15 -4.35 -8.71 3.87
C PRO A 15 -3.90 -9.98 4.57
N PHE A 16 -3.29 -9.88 5.74
CA PHE A 16 -2.74 -11.03 6.45
C PHE A 16 -3.84 -11.97 6.98
N ILE A 17 -4.91 -11.42 7.55
CA ILE A 17 -6.03 -12.21 8.12
C ILE A 17 -6.71 -13.12 7.07
N PRO A 18 -7.26 -12.59 5.94
CA PRO A 18 -7.88 -13.43 4.92
C PRO A 18 -6.87 -14.36 4.23
N GLY A 19 -5.63 -13.93 4.02
CA GLY A 19 -4.57 -14.78 3.47
C GLY A 19 -4.25 -15.96 4.39
N ALA A 20 -4.19 -15.75 5.71
CA ALA A 20 -3.92 -16.80 6.69
C ALA A 20 -5.09 -17.78 6.82
N ILE A 21 -6.33 -17.29 6.76
CA ILE A 21 -7.53 -18.13 6.74
C ILE A 21 -7.53 -19.02 5.47
N LEU A 22 -7.23 -18.45 4.31
CA LEU A 22 -7.14 -19.20 3.06
C LEU A 22 -6.03 -20.26 3.10
N ALA A 23 -4.85 -19.90 3.60
CA ALA A 23 -3.74 -20.84 3.76
C ALA A 23 -4.08 -21.98 4.71
N TYR A 24 -4.80 -21.71 5.81
CA TYR A 24 -5.24 -22.73 6.75
C TYR A 24 -6.26 -23.69 6.13
N ILE A 25 -7.25 -23.18 5.40
CA ILE A 25 -8.30 -24.00 4.77
C ILE A 25 -7.71 -24.86 3.63
N ALA A 26 -6.84 -24.28 2.82
CA ALA A 26 -6.26 -24.96 1.67
C ALA A 26 -5.05 -25.85 2.03
N GLY A 27 -4.50 -25.71 3.23
CA GLY A 27 -3.32 -26.44 3.70
C GLY A 27 -2.01 -26.02 3.03
N GLU A 28 -1.99 -24.96 2.22
CA GLU A 28 -0.79 -24.45 1.54
C GLU A 28 -0.49 -22.99 1.92
N SER A 29 0.73 -22.75 2.39
CA SER A 29 1.26 -21.40 2.73
C SER A 29 1.31 -20.46 1.52
N ARG A 30 1.41 -21.01 0.30
CA ARG A 30 1.44 -20.27 -0.98
C ARG A 30 0.26 -19.32 -1.14
N TYR A 31 -0.91 -19.66 -0.59
CA TYR A 31 -2.08 -18.79 -0.66
C TYR A 31 -1.90 -17.51 0.15
N LEU A 32 -1.22 -17.57 1.30
CA LEU A 32 -0.88 -16.38 2.09
C LEU A 32 0.11 -15.48 1.32
N GLU A 33 1.13 -16.09 0.69
CA GLU A 33 2.11 -15.37 -0.14
C GLU A 33 1.43 -14.61 -1.29
N ILE A 34 0.62 -15.32 -2.07
CA ILE A 34 -0.12 -14.77 -3.22
C ILE A 34 -1.03 -13.63 -2.75
N PHE A 35 -1.73 -13.80 -1.63
CA PHE A 35 -2.64 -12.78 -1.11
C PHE A 35 -1.92 -11.50 -0.70
N LEU A 36 -0.76 -11.63 -0.03
CA LEU A 36 0.10 -10.50 0.34
C LEU A 36 0.66 -9.77 -0.89
N VAL A 37 1.10 -10.49 -1.92
CA VAL A 37 1.57 -9.88 -3.19
C VAL A 37 0.43 -9.13 -3.88
N ILE A 38 -0.75 -9.75 -4.01
CA ILE A 38 -1.91 -9.12 -4.66
C ILE A 38 -2.26 -7.81 -3.97
N PHE A 39 -2.29 -7.78 -2.64
CA PHE A 39 -2.59 -6.55 -1.90
C PHE A 39 -1.51 -5.48 -2.07
N ALA A 40 -0.22 -5.86 -2.04
CA ALA A 40 0.87 -4.93 -2.33
C ALA A 40 0.72 -4.28 -3.73
N LEU A 41 0.33 -5.08 -4.74
CA LEU A 41 0.06 -4.57 -6.09
C LEU A 41 -1.15 -3.63 -6.13
N PHE A 42 -2.23 -3.95 -5.42
CA PHE A 42 -3.41 -3.08 -5.32
C PHE A 42 -3.10 -1.74 -4.64
N GLU A 43 -2.28 -1.73 -3.58
CA GLU A 43 -1.86 -0.50 -2.91
C GLU A 43 -1.04 0.41 -3.86
N LEU A 44 -0.14 -0.18 -4.65
CA LEU A 44 0.62 0.54 -5.67
C LEU A 44 -0.27 1.05 -6.82
N LEU A 45 -1.26 0.26 -7.24
CA LEU A 45 -2.24 0.67 -8.25
C LEU A 45 -3.09 1.84 -7.74
N ALA A 46 -3.58 1.76 -6.49
CA ALA A 46 -4.35 2.83 -5.86
C ALA A 46 -3.53 4.13 -5.77
N LEU A 47 -2.23 4.02 -5.49
CA LEU A 47 -1.30 5.14 -5.50
C LEU A 47 -1.17 5.75 -6.90
N ASN A 48 -1.02 4.93 -7.94
CA ASN A 48 -0.89 5.40 -9.32
C ASN A 48 -2.17 6.10 -9.82
N ILE A 49 -3.35 5.54 -9.53
CA ILE A 49 -4.64 6.17 -9.84
C ILE A 49 -4.77 7.52 -9.13
N ARG A 50 -4.43 7.58 -7.83
CA ARG A 50 -4.47 8.83 -7.07
C ARG A 50 -3.47 9.86 -7.59
N PHE A 51 -2.27 9.43 -7.99
CA PHE A 51 -1.28 10.27 -8.64
C PHE A 51 -1.82 10.91 -9.91
N SER A 52 -2.36 10.09 -10.83
CA SER A 52 -2.94 10.58 -12.08
C SER A 52 -4.09 11.58 -11.85
N ARG A 53 -4.97 11.30 -10.86
CA ARG A 53 -6.05 12.22 -10.48
C ARG A 53 -5.53 13.54 -9.91
N HIS A 54 -4.50 13.49 -9.05
CA HIS A 54 -3.88 14.68 -8.47
C HIS A 54 -3.22 15.54 -9.54
N ASP A 55 -2.46 14.94 -10.44
CA ASP A 55 -1.77 15.63 -11.52
C ASP A 55 -2.75 16.30 -12.49
N ARG A 56 -3.84 15.61 -12.85
CA ARG A 56 -4.94 16.22 -13.64
C ARG A 56 -5.57 17.41 -12.93
N LYS A 57 -5.74 17.34 -11.60
CA LYS A 57 -6.32 18.43 -10.80
C LYS A 57 -5.36 19.63 -10.72
N ASN A 58 -4.06 19.39 -10.56
CA ASN A 58 -3.05 20.44 -10.56
C ASN A 58 -2.92 21.11 -11.93
N MET A 59 -2.93 20.34 -13.01
CA MET A 59 -2.91 20.88 -14.36
C MET A 59 -4.12 21.78 -14.62
N LYS A 60 -5.32 21.35 -14.21
CA LYS A 60 -6.55 22.17 -14.35
C LYS A 60 -6.54 23.44 -13.52
N ARG A 61 -5.93 23.44 -12.33
CA ARG A 61 -5.97 24.58 -11.39
C ARG A 61 -4.81 25.57 -11.56
N LYS A 62 -3.60 25.05 -11.80
CA LYS A 62 -2.35 25.83 -11.79
C LYS A 62 -1.66 25.86 -13.16
N GLY A 63 -2.20 25.17 -14.18
CA GLY A 63 -1.58 25.04 -15.50
C GLY A 63 -0.25 24.27 -15.50
N THR A 64 0.11 23.64 -14.39
CA THR A 64 1.38 22.93 -14.21
C THR A 64 1.16 21.61 -13.46
N PHE A 65 2.02 20.63 -13.73
CA PHE A 65 2.09 19.37 -12.98
C PHE A 65 2.91 19.49 -11.69
N LYS A 66 3.53 20.66 -11.43
CA LYS A 66 4.40 20.84 -10.26
C LYS A 66 3.56 20.81 -8.98
N ARG A 67 4.07 20.06 -8.00
CA ARG A 67 3.52 20.06 -6.63
C ARG A 67 4.03 21.26 -5.87
N ASP A 68 3.14 21.83 -5.08
CA ASP A 68 3.43 22.94 -4.20
C ASP A 68 3.63 22.41 -2.78
N LYS A 69 4.88 22.37 -2.33
CA LYS A 69 5.26 21.81 -1.03
C LYS A 69 4.61 22.54 0.16
N ASN A 70 4.14 23.77 -0.05
CA ASN A 70 3.52 24.59 0.99
C ASN A 70 1.99 24.46 1.00
N ASN A 71 1.39 23.79 0.02
CA ASN A 71 -0.04 23.52 -0.03
C ASN A 71 -0.39 22.34 0.90
N VAL A 72 -1.35 22.56 1.81
CA VAL A 72 -1.85 21.55 2.75
C VAL A 72 -2.36 20.29 2.01
N GLN A 73 -3.04 20.45 0.86
CA GLN A 73 -3.52 19.30 0.07
C GLN A 73 -2.37 18.45 -0.50
N ASP A 74 -1.30 19.09 -0.95
CA ASP A 74 -0.15 18.40 -1.54
C ASP A 74 0.66 17.68 -0.44
N GLN A 75 0.76 18.27 0.77
CA GLN A 75 1.39 17.65 1.93
C GLN A 75 0.62 16.41 2.41
N GLU A 76 -0.70 16.49 2.49
CA GLU A 76 -1.55 15.35 2.86
C GLU A 76 -1.46 14.24 1.81
N TYR A 77 -1.47 14.60 0.52
CA TYR A 77 -1.26 13.65 -0.57
C TYR A 77 0.09 12.94 -0.46
N MET A 78 1.19 13.66 -0.25
CA MET A 78 2.52 13.05 -0.04
C MET A 78 2.54 12.14 1.18
N HIS A 79 1.80 12.49 2.23
CA HIS A 79 1.71 11.66 3.42
C HIS A 79 1.04 10.31 3.11
N ILE A 80 -0.10 10.33 2.42
CA ILE A 80 -0.81 9.10 2.03
C ILE A 80 0.03 8.27 1.06
N GLN A 81 0.73 8.91 0.12
CA GLN A 81 1.63 8.26 -0.81
C GLN A 81 2.71 7.45 -0.06
N ARG A 82 3.33 8.04 0.97
CA ARG A 82 4.34 7.36 1.80
C ARG A 82 3.75 6.19 2.59
N VAL A 83 2.56 6.34 3.14
CA VAL A 83 1.87 5.29 3.91
C VAL A 83 1.57 4.08 3.02
N LEU A 84 1.04 4.30 1.82
CA LEU A 84 0.75 3.23 0.87
C LEU A 84 2.02 2.52 0.38
N ILE A 85 3.11 3.27 0.09
CA ILE A 85 4.39 2.66 -0.30
C ILE A 85 4.95 1.82 0.85
N ALA A 86 4.93 2.34 2.08
CA ALA A 86 5.43 1.62 3.24
C ALA A 86 4.63 0.34 3.52
N SER A 87 3.30 0.40 3.40
CA SER A 87 2.43 -0.78 3.54
C SER A 87 2.70 -1.81 2.43
N ALA A 88 2.79 -1.38 1.18
CA ALA A 88 3.06 -2.27 0.05
C ALA A 88 4.41 -2.97 0.17
N LEU A 89 5.45 -2.24 0.59
CA LEU A 89 6.76 -2.81 0.87
C LEU A 89 6.72 -3.80 2.03
N THR A 90 5.97 -3.49 3.10
CA THR A 90 5.82 -4.40 4.25
C THR A 90 5.13 -5.69 3.83
N ASN A 91 4.04 -5.59 3.06
CA ASN A 91 3.31 -6.74 2.53
C ASN A 91 4.18 -7.59 1.60
N PHE A 92 4.98 -6.94 0.73
CA PHE A 92 5.92 -7.64 -0.14
C PHE A 92 7.01 -8.37 0.66
N VAL A 93 7.62 -7.70 1.65
CA VAL A 93 8.64 -8.32 2.52
C VAL A 93 8.05 -9.48 3.30
N LEU A 94 6.83 -9.35 3.84
CA LEU A 94 6.13 -10.44 4.53
C LEU A 94 5.90 -11.63 3.60
N SER A 95 5.48 -11.38 2.35
CA SER A 95 5.32 -12.44 1.36
C SER A 95 6.63 -13.19 1.10
N VAL A 96 7.74 -12.46 0.91
CA VAL A 96 9.07 -13.06 0.74
C VAL A 96 9.50 -13.87 1.97
N LEU A 97 9.21 -13.39 3.18
CA LEU A 97 9.53 -14.11 4.42
C LEU A 97 8.72 -15.41 4.55
N VAL A 98 7.42 -15.39 4.22
CA VAL A 98 6.59 -16.60 4.21
C VAL A 98 7.15 -17.61 3.22
N PHE A 99 7.51 -17.16 2.01
CA PHE A 99 8.15 -18.00 1.00
C PHE A 99 9.45 -18.64 1.53
N MET A 100 10.34 -17.87 2.17
CA MET A 100 11.60 -18.39 2.71
C MET A 100 11.43 -19.38 3.87
N ILE A 101 10.37 -19.26 4.68
CA ILE A 101 10.14 -20.11 5.85
C ILE A 101 9.42 -21.41 5.47
N PHE A 102 8.53 -21.37 4.48
CA PHE A 102 7.62 -22.46 4.14
C PHE A 102 7.87 -23.11 2.77
N SER A 103 8.88 -22.67 2.00
CA SER A 103 9.40 -23.38 0.81
C SER A 103 10.67 -24.15 1.13
#